data_AF-A0AAD6WVG2-F1
#
_entry.id   AF-A0AAD6WVG2-F1
#
_cell.length_a   1.000
_cell.length_b   1.000
_cell.length_c   1.000
_cell.angle_alpha   90.00
_cell.angle_beta   90.00
_cell.angle_gamma   90.00
#
_symmetry.space_group_name_H-M   'P 1'
#
loop_
_entity.id
_entity.type
_entity.pdbx_description
1 polymer ?
#
loop_
_entity_poly.entity_id
_entity_poly.type
_entity_poly.pdbx_seq_one_letter_code
_entity_poly.pdbx_strand_id
1 'polypeptide(L)'
;IRPFETHTDASLRKLEEAWLLFHDNKDIFRKKKIRNDFDIPKIHSMQHYVDMIRALGTADGYNTELSERLHIDCAKLGYAASSRKDYIRQMTTWLTRREAIDRFASYLQW
;
A
#
# COMPACT_ATOMS: atom_id res chain seq x y z
N ILE A 1 2.46 -16.52 9.58
CA ILE A 1 3.29 -15.40 9.07
C ILE A 1 3.55 -15.72 7.61
N ARG A 2 2.98 -14.96 6.67
CA ARG A 2 3.36 -15.11 5.26
C ARG A 2 4.83 -14.68 5.16
N PRO A 3 5.75 -15.51 4.62
CA PRO A 3 7.11 -15.06 4.39
C PRO A 3 7.06 -13.86 3.44
N PHE A 4 7.77 -12.78 3.79
CA PHE A 4 7.98 -11.65 2.88
C PHE A 4 8.56 -12.20 1.58
N GLU A 5 7.90 -11.94 0.45
CA GLU A 5 8.35 -12.46 -0.85
C GLU A 5 9.70 -11.86 -1.20
N THR A 6 10.77 -12.62 -1.03
CA THR A 6 12.13 -12.10 -1.21
C THR A 6 12.47 -12.07 -2.70
N HIS A 7 12.77 -10.87 -3.21
CA HIS A 7 13.24 -10.72 -4.58
C HIS A 7 14.73 -11.07 -4.68
N THR A 8 15.07 -11.95 -5.60
CA THR A 8 16.45 -12.21 -6.03
C THR A 8 16.79 -11.39 -7.27
N ASP A 9 18.06 -11.17 -7.56
CA ASP A 9 18.49 -10.53 -8.82
C ASP A 9 17.92 -11.20 -10.06
N ALA A 10 17.80 -12.54 -10.04
CA ALA A 10 17.17 -13.29 -11.12
C ALA A 10 15.68 -12.94 -11.29
N SER A 11 14.96 -12.74 -10.19
CA SER A 11 13.55 -12.33 -10.23
C SER A 11 13.38 -10.88 -10.68
N LEU A 12 14.28 -9.98 -10.27
CA LEU A 12 14.29 -8.58 -10.69
C LEU A 12 14.60 -8.44 -12.18
N ARG A 13 15.56 -9.22 -12.68
CA ARG A 13 15.86 -9.26 -14.12
C ARG A 13 14.66 -9.73 -14.93
N LYS A 14 13.91 -10.73 -14.47
CA LYS A 14 12.66 -11.16 -15.12
C LYS A 14 11.61 -10.05 -15.14
N LEU A 15 11.53 -9.24 -14.09
CA LEU A 15 10.61 -8.10 -14.02
C LEU A 15 10.98 -7.02 -15.06
N GLU A 16 12.28 -6.76 -15.22
CA GLU A 16 12.81 -5.84 -16.24
C GLU A 16 12.60 -6.38 -17.66
N GLU A 17 12.89 -7.67 -17.91
CA GLU A 17 12.62 -8.35 -19.17
C GLU A 17 11.12 -8.29 -19.55
N ALA A 18 10.23 -8.51 -18.58
CA ALA A 18 8.79 -8.40 -18.80
C ALA A 18 8.34 -6.97 -19.14
N TRP A 19 8.96 -5.97 -18.51
CA TRP A 19 8.70 -4.55 -18.79
C TRP A 19 9.11 -4.16 -20.22
N LEU A 20 10.30 -4.62 -20.65
CA LEU A 20 10.79 -4.42 -22.03
C LEU A 20 9.89 -5.12 -23.03
N LEU A 21 9.54 -6.39 -22.79
CA LEU A 21 8.64 -7.15 -23.66
C LEU A 21 7.27 -6.48 -23.78
N PHE A 22 6.73 -5.93 -22.70
CA PHE A 22 5.50 -5.14 -22.76
C PHE A 22 5.65 -3.92 -23.68
N HIS A 23 6.77 -3.18 -23.58
CA HIS A 23 7.04 -2.01 -24.43
C HIS A 23 7.19 -2.38 -25.90
N ASP A 24 7.84 -3.49 -26.20
CA ASP A 24 8.02 -3.97 -27.57
C ASP A 24 6.69 -4.35 -28.22
N ASN A 25 5.73 -4.84 -27.42
CA ASN A 25 4.46 -5.36 -27.94
C ASN A 25 3.27 -4.39 -27.84
N LYS A 26 3.31 -3.38 -26.95
CA LYS A 26 2.12 -2.55 -26.64
C LYS A 26 1.57 -1.77 -27.83
N ASP A 27 2.39 -1.48 -28.85
CA ASP A 27 1.93 -0.77 -30.05
C ASP A 27 0.87 -1.55 -30.85
N ILE A 28 0.72 -2.86 -30.63
CA ILE A 28 -0.38 -3.64 -31.24
C ILE A 28 -1.75 -3.12 -30.81
N PHE A 29 -1.90 -2.61 -29.57
CA PHE A 29 -3.15 -2.05 -29.08
C PHE A 29 -3.50 -0.74 -29.77
N ARG A 30 -2.50 0.06 -30.14
CA ARG A 30 -2.67 1.26 -30.97
C ARG A 30 -3.05 0.89 -32.41
N LYS A 31 -2.34 -0.07 -33.01
CA LYS A 31 -2.63 -0.56 -34.37
C LYS A 31 -4.06 -1.11 -34.49
N LYS A 32 -4.54 -1.83 -33.47
CA LYS A 32 -5.91 -2.35 -33.41
C LYS A 32 -6.96 -1.32 -32.97
N LYS A 33 -6.57 -0.05 -32.77
CA LYS A 33 -7.44 1.05 -32.29
C LYS A 33 -8.17 0.73 -30.98
N ILE A 34 -7.57 -0.12 -30.14
CA ILE A 34 -8.11 -0.45 -28.81
C ILE A 34 -7.82 0.71 -27.84
N ARG A 35 -6.67 1.37 -28.00
CA ARG A 35 -6.26 2.49 -27.15
C ARG A 35 -5.30 3.44 -27.89
N ASN A 36 -5.40 4.74 -27.60
CA ASN A 36 -4.59 5.78 -28.26
C ASN A 36 -3.18 5.91 -27.64
N ASP A 37 -3.09 5.89 -26.31
CA ASP A 37 -1.85 6.07 -25.56
C ASP A 37 -1.78 5.14 -24.33
N PHE A 38 -0.59 5.11 -23.74
CA PHE A 38 -0.29 4.36 -22.51
C PHE A 38 0.19 5.31 -21.41
N ASP A 39 -0.27 6.57 -21.41
CA ASP A 39 0.06 7.58 -20.40
C ASP A 39 -0.75 7.35 -19.13
N ILE A 40 -0.64 6.12 -18.62
CA ILE A 40 -1.34 5.64 -17.44
C ILE A 40 -0.34 5.74 -16.30
N PRO A 41 -0.63 6.48 -15.22
CA PRO A 41 0.27 6.63 -14.09
C PRO A 41 0.78 5.29 -13.54
N LYS A 42 -0.09 4.28 -13.45
CA LYS A 42 0.28 2.93 -13.01
C LYS A 42 1.32 2.25 -13.92
N ILE A 43 1.23 2.46 -15.23
CA ILE A 43 2.22 1.91 -16.18
C ILE A 43 3.54 2.65 -16.01
N HIS A 44 3.51 3.99 -15.93
CA HIS A 44 4.71 4.77 -15.67
C HIS A 44 5.41 4.34 -14.36
N SER A 45 4.65 4.12 -13.29
CA SER A 45 5.20 3.65 -12.01
C SER A 45 5.93 2.31 -12.12
N MET A 46 5.52 1.39 -13.01
CA MET A 46 6.17 0.09 -13.21
C MET A 46 7.63 0.21 -13.65
N GLN A 47 7.99 1.28 -14.37
CA GLN A 47 9.38 1.57 -14.75
C GLN A 47 10.31 1.66 -13.53
N HIS A 48 9.77 2.08 -12.38
CA HIS A 48 10.55 2.31 -11.17
C HIS A 48 10.53 1.12 -10.20
N TYR A 49 9.81 0.03 -10.52
CA TYR A 49 9.62 -1.06 -9.57
C TYR A 49 10.93 -1.77 -9.19
N VAL A 50 11.82 -2.01 -10.16
CA VAL A 50 13.11 -2.65 -9.88
C VAL A 50 13.96 -1.78 -8.95
N ASP A 51 14.06 -0.49 -9.24
CA ASP A 51 14.84 0.46 -8.44
C ASP A 51 14.25 0.61 -7.02
N MET A 52 12.92 0.71 -6.93
CA MET A 52 12.22 0.76 -5.65
C MET A 52 12.45 -0.52 -4.85
N ILE A 53 12.37 -1.71 -5.46
CA ILE A 53 12.59 -2.97 -4.74
C ILE A 53 14.03 -3.07 -4.24
N ARG A 54 15.02 -2.63 -5.03
CA ARG A 54 16.42 -2.61 -4.60
C ARG A 54 16.66 -1.64 -3.45
N ALA A 55 16.04 -0.46 -3.48
CA ALA A 55 16.24 0.58 -2.49
C ALA A 55 15.46 0.35 -1.18
N LEU A 56 14.26 -0.23 -1.29
CA LEU A 56 13.27 -0.28 -0.22
C LEU A 56 12.90 -1.70 0.22
N GLY A 57 13.38 -2.73 -0.50
CA GLY A 57 13.02 -4.11 -0.25
C GLY A 57 11.69 -4.49 -0.91
N THR A 58 10.99 -5.43 -0.31
CA THR A 58 9.80 -6.06 -0.90
C THR A 58 8.61 -5.09 -0.90
N ALA A 59 7.77 -5.16 -1.95
CA ALA A 59 6.66 -4.21 -2.13
C ALA A 59 5.48 -4.44 -1.18
N ASP A 60 5.46 -5.56 -0.45
CA ASP A 60 4.42 -5.94 0.50
C ASP A 60 4.29 -4.97 1.68
N GLY A 61 5.38 -4.32 2.10
CA GLY A 61 5.36 -3.27 3.13
C GLY A 61 4.77 -1.93 2.67
N TYR A 62 4.52 -1.76 1.37
CA TYR A 62 4.10 -0.49 0.76
C TYR A 62 2.65 -0.51 0.25
N ASN A 63 1.90 -1.57 0.54
CA ASN A 63 0.49 -1.63 0.18
C ASN A 63 -0.37 -0.77 1.14
N THR A 64 -1.56 -0.38 0.68
CA THR A 64 -2.50 0.41 1.50
C THR A 64 -3.36 -0.45 2.41
N GLU A 65 -3.23 -1.78 2.39
CA GLU A 65 -4.10 -2.68 3.14
C GLU A 65 -3.99 -2.43 4.65
N LEU A 66 -2.76 -2.22 5.14
CA LEU A 66 -2.54 -1.96 6.56
C LEU A 66 -3.15 -0.63 7.00
N SER A 67 -2.92 0.44 6.25
CA SER A 67 -3.45 1.77 6.58
C SER A 67 -4.97 1.83 6.41
N GLU A 68 -5.54 1.16 5.41
CA GLU A 68 -6.98 1.00 5.23
C GLU A 68 -7.61 0.19 6.37
N ARG A 69 -6.94 -0.86 6.85
CA ARG A 69 -7.40 -1.61 8.02
C ARG A 69 -7.41 -0.74 9.26
N LEU A 70 -6.32 -0.04 9.53
CA LEU A 70 -6.22 0.90 10.64
C LEU A 70 -7.23 2.04 10.51
N HIS A 71 -7.57 2.48 9.31
CA HIS A 71 -8.59 3.51 9.10
C HIS A 71 -9.98 3.08 9.60
N ILE A 72 -10.31 1.79 9.62
CA ILE A 72 -11.55 1.29 10.24
C ILE A 72 -11.53 1.56 11.74
N ASP A 73 -10.50 1.07 12.42
CA ASP A 73 -10.42 1.12 13.88
C ASP A 73 -10.13 2.53 14.39
N CYS A 74 -9.24 3.26 13.72
CA CYS A 74 -8.79 4.58 14.17
C CYS A 74 -9.73 5.71 13.72
N ALA A 75 -10.23 5.66 12.49
CA ALA A 75 -11.04 6.76 11.94
C ALA A 75 -12.54 6.47 12.06
N LYS A 76 -13.03 5.34 11.55
CA LYS A 76 -14.48 5.08 11.52
C LYS A 76 -15.07 4.87 12.91
N LEU A 77 -14.43 4.04 13.75
CA LEU A 77 -14.92 3.82 15.12
C LEU A 77 -14.76 5.08 15.98
N GLY A 78 -13.63 5.79 15.87
CA GLY A 78 -13.43 7.06 16.56
C GLY A 78 -14.48 8.10 16.17
N TYR A 79 -14.78 8.23 14.87
CA TYR A 79 -15.80 9.15 14.38
C TYR A 79 -17.20 8.76 14.87
N ALA A 80 -17.53 7.47 14.84
CA ALA A 80 -18.81 6.95 15.34
C ALA A 80 -18.99 7.17 16.84
N ALA A 81 -17.92 7.13 17.62
CA ALA A 81 -17.91 7.42 19.05
C ALA A 81 -17.94 8.93 19.38
N SER A 82 -17.82 9.81 18.38
CA SER A 82 -17.85 11.26 18.57
C SER A 82 -19.27 11.84 18.44
N SER A 83 -19.47 13.04 18.96
CA SER A 83 -20.70 13.81 18.72
C SER A 83 -20.77 14.44 17.32
N ARG A 84 -19.76 14.19 16.46
CA ARG A 84 -19.58 14.76 15.11
C ARG A 84 -19.39 16.29 15.05
N LYS A 85 -19.30 16.97 16.21
CA LYS A 85 -18.92 18.38 16.34
C LYS A 85 -17.50 18.46 16.89
N ASP A 86 -16.60 19.23 16.27
CA ASP A 86 -15.17 19.25 16.65
C ASP A 86 -14.60 17.81 16.81
N TYR A 87 -14.92 16.96 15.82
CA TYR A 87 -14.73 15.52 15.92
C TYR A 87 -13.26 15.11 15.98
N ILE A 88 -12.34 15.91 15.41
CA ILE A 88 -10.90 15.63 15.43
C ILE A 88 -10.41 15.53 16.88
N ARG A 89 -10.70 16.54 17.71
CA ARG A 89 -10.30 16.55 19.12
C ARG A 89 -10.89 15.37 19.90
N GLN A 90 -12.15 15.03 19.63
CA GLN A 90 -12.82 13.90 20.27
C GLN A 90 -12.22 12.56 19.84
N MET A 91 -11.97 12.38 18.55
CA MET A 91 -11.32 11.19 18.00
C MET A 91 -9.92 11.01 18.56
N THR A 92 -9.10 12.07 18.63
CA THR A 92 -7.76 12.01 19.25
C THR A 92 -7.85 11.58 20.71
N THR A 93 -8.79 12.15 21.48
CA THR A 93 -9.02 11.77 22.88
C THR A 93 -9.46 10.32 23.01
N TRP A 94 -10.35 9.88 22.13
CA TRP A 94 -10.86 8.51 22.07
C TRP A 94 -9.73 7.50 21.77
N LEU A 95 -8.88 7.79 20.79
CA LEU A 95 -7.73 6.97 20.42
C LEU A 95 -6.73 6.86 21.57
N THR A 96 -6.37 8.00 22.19
CA THR A 96 -5.43 8.04 23.32
C THR A 96 -5.90 7.17 24.48
N ARG A 97 -7.21 7.20 24.77
CA ARG A 97 -7.80 6.35 25.82
C ARG A 97 -7.73 4.87 25.45
N ARG A 98 -7.96 4.53 24.19
CA ARG A 98 -7.91 3.14 23.73
C ARG A 98 -6.50 2.58 23.83
N GLU A 99 -5.50 3.33 23.35
CA GLU A 99 -4.09 2.96 23.47
C GLU A 99 -3.65 2.78 24.93
N ALA A 100 -4.11 3.64 25.85
CA ALA A 100 -3.81 3.51 27.27
C ALA A 100 -4.39 2.22 27.88
N ILE A 101 -5.63 1.87 27.52
CA ILE A 101 -6.28 0.62 27.95
C ILE A 101 -5.54 -0.58 27.39
N ASP A 102 -5.24 -0.59 26.08
CA ASP A 102 -4.57 -1.70 25.42
C ASP A 102 -3.17 -1.92 26.01
N ARG A 103 -2.41 -0.84 26.26
CA ARG A 103 -1.10 -0.90 26.94
C ARG A 103 -1.19 -1.48 28.34
N PHE A 104 -2.19 -1.05 29.13
CA PHE A 104 -2.38 -1.57 30.48
C PHE A 104 -2.80 -3.05 30.47
N ALA A 105 -3.66 -3.45 29.53
CA ALA A 105 -4.04 -4.85 29.34
C ALA A 105 -2.83 -5.73 28.98
N SER A 106 -1.95 -5.26 28.09
CA SER A 106 -0.70 -5.97 27.77
C SER A 106 0.22 -6.09 28.98
N TYR A 107 0.33 -5.06 29.83
CA TYR A 107 1.10 -5.11 31.07
C TYR A 107 0.57 -6.16 32.04
N LEU A 108 -0.75 -6.33 32.17
CA LEU A 108 -1.36 -7.34 33.04
C LEU A 108 -1.16 -8.79 32.55
N GLN A 109 -0.83 -8.97 31.26
CA GLN A 109 -0.59 -10.29 30.65
C GLN A 109 0.89 -10.71 30.66
N TRP A 110 1.79 -9.80 31.03
CA TRP A 110 3.23 -10.04 31.16
C TRP A 110 3.58 -10.49 32.58
#